data_AF-A0A2P6R5W8-F1
#
_entry.id   AF-A0A2P6R5W8-F1
#
_cell.length_a   1.000
_cell.length_b   1.000
_cell.length_c   1.000
_cell.angle_alpha   90.00
_cell.angle_beta   90.00
_cell.angle_gamma   90.00
#
_symmetry.space_group_name_H-M   'P 1'
#
loop_
_entity.id
_entity.type
_entity.pdbx_description
1 polymer ?
#
loop_
_entity_poly.entity_id
_entity_poly.type
_entity_poly.pdbx_seq_one_letter_code
_entity_poly.pdbx_strand_id
1 'polypeptide(L)'
;MCYSGHNLLREPRCNKGLAFTEKERDAHYLRGLLPPAVLTQELQEKKMMHNLRKYEVPWKRFAGLKDTLFSRYTAELFCAEICIRTIYPKVFPQFRG
;
A
#
# COMPACT_ATOMS: atom_id res chain seq x y z
N MET A 1 -19.94 2.66 -4.45
CA MET A 1 -20.27 2.71 -3.02
C MET A 1 -19.20 1.97 -2.25
N CYS A 2 -18.61 2.59 -1.23
CA CYS A 2 -17.72 1.91 -0.29
C CYS A 2 -18.57 1.25 0.81
N TYR A 3 -18.44 -0.07 0.97
CA TYR A 3 -19.14 -0.84 2.01
C TYR A 3 -18.51 -0.62 3.40
N SER A 4 -19.08 -1.18 4.48
CA SER A 4 -18.51 -1.16 5.83
C SER A 4 -17.84 -2.49 6.20
N GLY A 5 -17.14 -2.50 7.34
CA GLY A 5 -16.54 -3.70 7.94
C GLY A 5 -15.49 -4.36 7.06
N HIS A 6 -15.48 -5.70 7.06
CA HIS A 6 -14.51 -6.48 6.29
C HIS A 6 -14.54 -6.16 4.79
N ASN A 7 -15.71 -5.86 4.22
CA ASN A 7 -15.85 -5.56 2.79
C ASN A 7 -15.17 -4.24 2.40
N LEU A 8 -15.14 -3.25 3.29
CA LEU A 8 -14.38 -2.00 3.08
C LEU A 8 -12.89 -2.30 2.90
N LEU A 9 -12.34 -3.21 3.71
CA LEU A 9 -10.91 -3.55 3.70
C LEU A 9 -10.51 -4.36 2.46
N ARG A 10 -11.47 -5.03 1.82
CA ARG A 10 -11.22 -5.78 0.58
C ARG A 10 -11.29 -4.92 -0.67
N GLU A 11 -11.97 -3.77 -0.62
CA GLU A 11 -12.11 -2.86 -1.77
C GLU A 11 -10.91 -1.90 -1.84
N PRO A 12 -10.01 -2.06 -2.83
CA PRO A 12 -8.77 -1.28 -2.91
C PRO A 12 -8.95 0.23 -3.03
N ARG A 13 -10.09 0.66 -3.60
CA ARG A 13 -10.39 2.08 -3.79
C ARG A 13 -10.82 2.76 -2.50
N CYS A 14 -11.31 1.99 -1.53
CA CYS A 14 -11.87 2.49 -0.28
C CYS A 14 -10.96 2.20 0.92
N ASN A 15 -10.07 1.22 0.82
CA ASN A 15 -9.21 0.82 1.91
C ASN A 15 -8.06 1.83 2.13
N LYS A 16 -8.12 2.56 3.26
CA LYS A 16 -7.07 3.48 3.70
C LYS A 16 -6.12 2.84 4.74
N GLY A 17 -6.29 1.54 5.03
CA GLY A 17 -5.65 0.78 6.10
C GLY A 17 -5.48 1.58 7.40
N LEU A 18 -4.25 1.79 7.87
CA LEU A 18 -4.03 2.49 9.15
C LEU A 18 -4.36 3.99 9.12
N ALA A 19 -4.73 4.56 7.96
CA ALA A 19 -5.11 5.98 7.86
C ALA A 19 -6.58 6.22 8.20
N PHE A 20 -7.37 5.18 8.46
CA PHE A 20 -8.70 5.38 9.05
C PHE A 20 -8.55 6.02 10.43
N THR A 21 -9.16 7.18 10.60
CA THR A 21 -9.30 7.88 11.88
C THR A 21 -10.15 7.06 12.86
N GLU A 22 -10.07 7.34 14.15
CA GLU A 22 -10.90 6.64 15.14
C GLU A 22 -12.40 6.76 14.83
N LYS A 23 -12.85 7.97 14.43
CA LYS A 23 -14.24 8.22 14.03
C LYS A 23 -14.66 7.38 12.81
N GLU A 24 -13.82 7.28 11.78
CA GLU A 24 -14.10 6.42 10.63
C GLU A 24 -14.12 4.94 11.01
N ARG A 25 -13.24 4.51 11.93
CA ARG A 25 -13.22 3.12 12.41
C ARG A 25 -14.49 2.76 13.17
N ASP A 26 -15.02 3.69 13.95
CA ASP A 26 -16.30 3.51 14.65
C ASP A 26 -17.47 3.51 13.66
N ALA A 27 -17.51 4.47 12.73
CA ALA A 27 -18.57 4.57 11.73
C ALA A 27 -18.61 3.39 10.74
N HIS A 28 -17.46 2.81 10.41
CA HIS A 28 -17.35 1.71 9.46
C HIS A 28 -17.17 0.33 10.11
N TYR A 29 -17.35 0.20 11.42
CA TYR A 29 -17.23 -1.07 12.15
C TYR A 29 -15.88 -1.77 11.94
N LEU A 30 -14.78 -1.00 12.03
CA LEU A 30 -13.41 -1.48 11.84
C LEU A 30 -12.65 -1.73 13.15
N ARG A 31 -13.25 -1.43 14.30
CA ARG A 31 -12.66 -1.75 15.62
C ARG A 31 -12.43 -3.27 15.72
N GLY A 32 -11.23 -3.65 16.13
CA GLY A 32 -10.79 -5.06 16.19
C GLY A 32 -10.30 -5.64 14.86
N LEU A 33 -10.61 -5.03 13.70
CA LEU A 33 -10.13 -5.48 12.39
C LEU A 33 -8.80 -4.84 11.98
N LEU A 34 -8.41 -3.75 12.64
CA LEU A 34 -7.15 -3.04 12.39
C LEU A 34 -6.36 -2.89 13.69
N PRO A 35 -5.02 -2.93 13.64
CA PRO A 35 -4.18 -2.52 14.76
C PRO A 35 -4.58 -1.15 15.32
N PRO A 36 -4.41 -0.90 16.64
CA PRO A 36 -4.86 0.34 17.28
C PRO A 36 -4.12 1.60 16.79
N ALA A 37 -2.97 1.44 16.12
CA ALA A 37 -2.23 2.56 15.55
C ALA A 37 -3.01 3.24 14.41
N VAL A 38 -3.08 4.57 14.49
CA VAL A 38 -3.52 5.45 13.39
C VAL A 38 -2.28 6.13 12.84
N LEU A 39 -2.05 6.02 11.53
CA LEU A 39 -0.90 6.62 10.86
C LEU A 39 -1.40 7.51 9.72
N THR A 40 -0.80 8.68 9.54
CA THR A 40 -1.09 9.49 8.35
C THR A 40 -0.65 8.77 7.09
N GLN A 41 -1.18 9.19 5.94
CA GLN A 41 -0.81 8.60 4.65
C GLN A 41 0.68 8.75 4.38
N GLU A 42 1.25 9.93 4.63
CA GLU A 42 2.67 10.23 4.40
C GLU A 42 3.58 9.34 5.26
N LEU A 43 3.18 9.08 6.51
CA LEU A 43 3.95 8.23 7.41
C LEU A 43 3.90 6.76 6.98
N GLN A 44 2.76 6.31 6.41
CA GLN A 44 2.63 4.97 5.85
C GLN A 44 3.49 4.81 4.60
N GLU A 45 3.50 5.79 3.71
CA GLU A 45 4.36 5.83 2.53
C GLU A 45 5.83 5.79 2.93
N LYS A 46 6.25 6.61 3.90
CA LYS A 46 7.64 6.63 4.39
C LYS A 46 8.06 5.29 4.99
N LYS A 47 7.20 4.65 5.80
CA LYS A 47 7.44 3.31 6.37
C LYS A 47 7.52 2.24 5.28
N MET A 48 6.61 2.30 4.31
CA MET A 48 6.60 1.38 3.18
C MET A 48 7.89 1.48 2.37
N MET A 49 8.30 2.70 2.01
CA MET A 49 9.53 2.95 1.28
C MET A 49 10.77 2.49 2.05
N HIS A 50 10.81 2.73 3.36
CA HIS A 50 11.87 2.22 4.22
C HIS A 50 11.94 0.69 4.20
N ASN A 51 10.80 -0.01 4.27
CA ASN A 51 10.75 -1.47 4.22
C ASN A 51 11.11 -2.01 2.83
N LEU A 52 10.65 -1.38 1.75
CA LEU A 52 10.98 -1.79 0.38
C LEU A 52 12.48 -1.72 0.09
N ARG A 53 13.18 -0.71 0.63
CA ARG A 53 14.63 -0.57 0.49
C ARG A 53 15.42 -1.71 1.15
N LYS A 54 14.87 -2.39 2.16
CA LYS A 54 15.53 -3.50 2.87
C LYS A 54 15.55 -4.80 2.08
N TYR A 55 14.61 -5.03 1.18
CA TYR A 55 14.66 -6.22 0.34
C TYR A 55 15.85 -6.13 -0.59
N GLU A 56 16.75 -7.10 -0.61
CA GLU A 56 17.88 -7.10 -1.54
C GLU A 56 17.48 -7.66 -2.91
N VAL A 57 16.53 -8.60 -2.91
CA VAL A 57 16.10 -9.31 -4.10
C VAL A 57 15.02 -8.52 -4.86
N PRO A 58 15.21 -8.20 -6.15
CA PRO A 58 14.29 -7.37 -6.94
C PRO A 58 12.86 -7.90 -7.00
N TRP A 59 12.66 -9.21 -7.13
CA TRP A 59 11.30 -9.77 -7.16
C TRP A 59 10.59 -9.66 -5.82
N LYS A 60 11.31 -9.75 -4.69
CA LYS A 60 10.72 -9.54 -3.35
C LYS A 60 10.26 -8.09 -3.16
N ARG A 61 11.02 -7.13 -3.71
CA ARG A 61 10.60 -5.72 -3.79
C ARG A 61 9.31 -5.57 -4.60
N PHE A 62 9.25 -6.22 -5.77
CA PHE A 62 8.08 -6.19 -6.63
C PHE A 62 6.84 -6.83 -5.96
N ALA A 63 7.00 -7.99 -5.32
CA ALA A 63 5.92 -8.66 -4.61
C ALA A 63 5.36 -7.82 -3.47
N GLY A 64 6.22 -7.32 -2.56
CA GLY A 64 5.76 -6.49 -1.43
C GLY A 64 5.13 -5.16 -1.86
N LEU A 65 5.61 -4.60 -2.97
CA LEU A 65 4.99 -3.44 -3.59
C LEU A 65 3.61 -3.79 -4.17
N LYS A 66 3.49 -4.88 -4.93
CA LYS A 66 2.22 -5.32 -5.54
C LYS A 66 1.16 -5.57 -4.46
N ASP A 67 1.50 -6.25 -3.38
CA ASP A 67 0.58 -6.52 -2.27
C ASP A 67 0.07 -5.22 -1.63
N THR A 68 0.90 -4.18 -1.59
CA THR A 68 0.55 -2.90 -0.97
C THR A 68 -0.21 -1.97 -1.91
N LEU A 69 0.20 -1.89 -3.20
CA LEU A 69 -0.44 -1.07 -4.23
C LEU A 69 -1.82 -1.59 -4.66
N PHE A 70 -2.00 -2.93 -4.73
CA PHE A 70 -3.30 -3.49 -5.09
C PHE A 70 -4.39 -3.26 -4.03
N SER A 71 -4.03 -2.83 -2.82
CA SER A 71 -4.99 -2.46 -1.78
C SER A 71 -5.28 -0.96 -1.74
N ARG A 72 -4.53 -0.13 -2.47
CA ARG A 72 -4.58 1.33 -2.38
C ARG A 72 -4.22 1.96 -3.72
N TYR A 73 -5.22 2.47 -4.43
CA TYR A 73 -5.02 3.36 -5.58
C TYR A 73 -4.45 4.75 -5.16
N THR A 74 -3.64 4.82 -4.10
CA THR A 74 -3.09 6.06 -3.51
C THR A 74 -1.59 5.91 -3.29
N ALA A 75 -0.84 5.67 -4.37
CA ALA A 75 0.58 5.99 -4.42
C ALA A 75 0.79 6.77 -5.72
N GLU A 76 0.31 8.01 -5.72
CA GLU A 76 0.47 8.93 -6.83
C GLU A 76 1.96 9.02 -7.18
N LEU A 77 2.29 8.58 -8.40
CA LEU A 77 3.52 8.80 -9.16
C LEU A 77 4.85 8.28 -8.55
N PHE A 78 5.12 8.47 -7.25
CA PHE A 78 6.44 8.22 -6.67
C PHE A 78 6.79 6.73 -6.51
N CYS A 79 5.82 5.91 -6.07
CA CYS A 79 6.04 4.47 -6.03
C CYS A 79 6.12 3.92 -7.46
N ALA A 80 5.21 4.31 -8.35
CA ALA A 80 5.22 3.88 -9.76
C ALA A 80 6.55 4.23 -10.45
N GLU A 81 7.12 5.40 -10.21
CA GLU A 81 8.42 5.80 -10.77
C GLU A 81 9.58 4.93 -10.25
N ILE A 82 9.57 4.58 -8.96
CA ILE A 82 10.53 3.64 -8.38
C ILE A 82 10.33 2.23 -8.98
N CYS A 83 9.08 1.80 -9.17
CA CYS A 83 8.79 0.53 -9.83
C CYS A 83 9.34 0.52 -11.25
N ILE A 84 8.97 1.52 -12.06
CA ILE A 84 9.30 1.62 -13.48
C ILE A 84 10.81 1.79 -13.69
N ARG A 85 11.48 2.64 -12.92
CA ARG A 85 12.90 2.94 -13.14
C ARG A 85 13.86 1.97 -12.46
N THR A 86 13.48 1.34 -11.35
CA THR A 86 14.45 0.58 -10.52
C THR A 86 14.11 -0.90 -10.36
N ILE A 87 12.82 -1.26 -10.31
CA ILE A 87 12.39 -2.64 -10.04
C ILE A 87 12.08 -3.37 -11.35
N TYR A 88 11.29 -2.76 -12.25
CA TYR A 88 10.85 -3.33 -13.51
C TYR A 88 12.00 -3.80 -14.41
N PRO A 89 13.06 -3.01 -14.64
CA PRO A 89 14.17 -3.43 -15.52
C PRO A 89 14.99 -4.58 -14.92
N LYS A 90 14.94 -4.77 -13.59
CA LYS A 90 15.63 -5.85 -12.88
C LYS A 90 14.82 -7.14 -12.81
N VAL A 91 13.49 -7.04 -12.80
CA VAL A 91 12.56 -8.18 -12.74
C VAL A 91 12.14 -8.64 -14.14
N PHE A 92 12.01 -7.71 -15.08
CA PHE A 92 11.63 -7.94 -16.46
C PHE A 92 12.67 -7.33 -17.41
N PRO A 93 13.80 -8.03 -17.66
CA PRO A 93 14.91 -7.52 -18.45
C PRO A 93 14.56 -7.15 -19.89
N GLN A 94 13.47 -7.71 -20.43
CA GLN A 94 12.96 -7.49 -21.79
C GLN A 94 12.42 -6.07 -22.04
N PHE A 95 12.20 -5.28 -20.98
CA PHE A 95 11.79 -3.88 -21.09
C PHE A 95 12.96 -2.89 -20.94
N ARG A 96 14.21 -3.35 -21.02
CA ARG A 96 15.36 -2.46 -21.20
C ARG A 96 15.38 -1.96 -22.65
N GLY A 97 14.89 -0.74 -22.85
CA GLY A 97 15.21 0.09 -24.02
C GLY A 97 16.61 0.68 -23.87
#